data_AF-A0A9P1CDT6-F1
#
_entry.id   AF-A0A9P1CDT6-F1
#
_cell.length_a   1.000
_cell.length_b   1.000
_cell.length_c   1.000
_cell.angle_alpha   90.00
_cell.angle_beta   90.00
_cell.angle_gamma   90.00
#
_symmetry.space_group_name_H-M   'P 1'
#
loop_
_entity.id
_entity.type
_entity.pdbx_description
1 polymer ?
#
loop_
_entity_poly.entity_id
_entity_poly.type
_entity_poly.pdbx_seq_one_letter_code
_entity_poly.pdbx_strand_id
1 'polypeptide(L)'
;MEEKKRMMDHFMALQTEDYGPFIEQLQLFKLDLGLPEHTSPQEVFAAICELPGFNTKGTLPKLSRWFSWNQSCEEQVPEFRVLRMVLKHWLGPAADKLDPNDAVYNRELKIGVKATQKSAGTKENLRSEFSRLKQNLGGGLKLAYYLMSDRLLHTVRLIAAATRPTWTWYADTVKSVKSAEDTVKQTTELQKSWASDNHLVQTAAVLTARSPEVVSLFEDPELSRFKDSGDKLFKLVSNLLKRRAWSFAKQYTAPPDCYSAILGGSVAEAQEAVAMLHQDFEWLLRLEEEAALMAQRKVKVELLEDLSILISPCIRLLFLAFEENSFHRNSPGGLHVLKGLLKVLPDSKIVEDAHGVLRLANKKFKNRRMTYSMMQHTLTRSNVFDSRNIDNKAKVTKDSFVRDYRAASGNTRKR
;
A
#
# COMPACT_ATOMS: atom_id res chain seq x y z
N MET A 1 -9.30 21.78 -11.54
CA MET A 1 -8.57 21.44 -12.78
C MET A 1 -8.49 22.69 -13.63
N GLU A 2 -9.63 23.26 -14.04
CA GLU A 2 -9.70 24.56 -14.73
C GLU A 2 -8.91 25.66 -14.03
N GLU A 3 -8.98 25.72 -12.69
CA GLU A 3 -8.23 26.71 -11.92
C GLU A 3 -6.70 26.52 -11.98
N LYS A 4 -6.18 25.28 -11.99
CA LYS A 4 -4.73 25.03 -12.13
C LYS A 4 -4.23 25.38 -13.52
N LYS A 5 -4.98 25.00 -14.55
CA LYS A 5 -4.68 25.35 -15.92
C LYS A 5 -4.65 26.87 -16.11
N ARG A 6 -5.68 27.57 -15.62
CA ARG A 6 -5.74 29.04 -15.64
C ARG A 6 -4.56 29.70 -14.92
N MET A 7 -4.10 29.13 -13.80
CA MET A 7 -2.91 29.64 -13.10
C MET A 7 -1.65 29.51 -13.95
N MET A 8 -1.46 28.36 -14.61
CA MET A 8 -0.33 28.15 -15.52
C MET A 8 -0.41 29.07 -16.73
N ASP A 9 -1.58 29.15 -17.39
CA ASP A 9 -1.79 30.01 -18.56
C ASP A 9 -1.48 31.49 -18.23
N HIS A 10 -1.93 31.96 -17.05
CA HIS A 10 -1.63 33.31 -16.57
C HIS A 10 -0.14 33.52 -16.27
N PHE A 11 0.52 32.55 -15.63
CA PHE A 11 1.96 32.60 -15.37
C PHE A 11 2.74 32.71 -16.69
N MET A 12 2.44 31.86 -17.66
CA MET A 12 3.10 31.82 -18.97
C MET A 12 2.82 33.05 -19.83
N ALA A 13 1.67 33.72 -19.65
CA ALA A 13 1.36 34.94 -20.38
C ALA A 13 2.16 36.16 -19.87
N LEU A 14 2.66 36.12 -18.64
CA LEU A 14 3.31 37.27 -17.99
C LEU A 14 4.80 37.07 -17.73
N GLN A 15 5.26 35.83 -17.68
CA GLN A 15 6.63 35.48 -17.27
C GLN A 15 7.36 34.74 -18.39
N THR A 16 8.67 34.93 -18.43
CA THR A 16 9.60 34.25 -19.32
C THR A 16 10.65 33.50 -18.50
N GLU A 17 11.61 32.88 -19.17
CA GLU A 17 12.77 32.23 -18.55
C GLU A 17 13.61 33.17 -17.67
N ASP A 18 13.45 34.49 -17.80
CA ASP A 18 14.16 35.50 -17.00
C ASP A 18 13.47 35.81 -15.66
N TYR A 19 12.35 35.13 -15.35
CA TYR A 19 11.64 35.35 -14.10
C TYR A 19 12.55 35.02 -12.90
N GLY A 20 12.81 36.03 -12.05
CA GLY A 20 13.76 35.91 -10.93
C GLY A 20 13.58 34.65 -10.07
N PRO A 21 12.38 34.38 -9.52
CA PRO A 21 12.13 33.16 -8.75
C PRO A 21 12.31 31.84 -9.52
N PHE A 22 12.19 31.87 -10.85
CA PHE A 22 12.49 30.72 -11.70
C PHE A 22 14.01 30.50 -11.79
N ILE A 23 14.76 31.56 -12.10
CA ILE A 23 16.24 31.51 -12.18
C ILE A 23 16.86 31.08 -10.86
N GLU A 24 16.37 31.61 -9.73
CA GLU A 24 16.83 31.27 -8.37
C GLU A 24 16.72 29.76 -8.07
N GLN A 25 15.71 29.09 -8.63
CA GLN A 25 15.44 27.66 -8.38
C GLN A 25 15.72 26.77 -9.59
N LEU A 26 16.37 27.29 -10.65
CA LEU A 26 16.56 26.59 -11.92
C LEU A 26 17.17 25.19 -11.74
N GLN A 27 18.23 25.08 -10.93
CA GLN A 27 18.92 23.81 -10.70
C GLN A 27 18.03 22.80 -9.96
N LEU A 28 17.19 23.28 -9.04
CA LEU A 28 16.23 22.44 -8.32
C LEU A 28 15.13 21.93 -9.25
N PHE A 29 14.67 22.74 -10.21
CA PHE A 29 13.71 22.27 -11.21
C PHE A 29 14.30 21.22 -12.13
N LYS A 30 15.57 21.37 -12.56
CA LYS A 30 16.25 20.34 -13.33
C LYS A 30 16.30 19.02 -12.58
N LEU A 31 16.69 19.06 -11.30
CA LEU A 31 16.71 17.88 -10.43
C LEU A 31 15.33 17.24 -10.29
N ASP A 32 14.31 18.04 -10.00
CA ASP A 32 12.94 17.56 -9.75
C ASP A 32 12.28 16.96 -11.01
N LEU A 33 12.62 17.50 -12.18
CA LEU A 33 12.10 17.05 -13.48
C LEU A 33 12.97 15.96 -14.13
N GLY A 34 14.10 15.59 -13.52
CA GLY A 34 15.04 14.62 -14.08
C GLY A 34 15.71 15.08 -15.37
N LEU A 35 15.88 16.40 -15.54
CA LEU A 35 16.51 17.00 -16.72
C LEU A 35 18.04 17.03 -16.55
N PRO A 36 18.82 16.86 -17.65
CA PRO A 36 20.27 16.98 -17.59
C PRO A 36 20.75 18.34 -17.06
N GLU A 37 21.89 18.37 -16.38
CA GLU A 37 22.46 19.59 -15.79
C GLU A 37 22.69 20.71 -16.82
N HIS A 38 23.07 20.33 -18.04
CA HIS A 38 23.34 21.24 -19.16
C HIS A 38 22.08 21.76 -19.89
N THR A 39 20.88 21.36 -19.48
CA THR A 39 19.61 21.85 -20.06
C THR A 39 19.53 23.38 -19.92
N SER A 40 19.20 24.09 -20.98
CA SER A 40 19.11 25.56 -20.96
C SER A 40 17.90 26.05 -20.12
N PRO A 41 17.94 27.27 -19.57
CA PRO A 41 16.78 27.86 -18.88
C PRO A 41 15.51 27.85 -19.74
N GLN A 42 15.63 28.14 -21.04
CA GLN A 42 14.54 28.12 -22.00
C GLN A 42 13.87 26.74 -22.10
N GLU A 43 14.68 25.67 -22.19
CA GLU A 43 14.18 24.30 -22.28
C GLU A 43 13.50 23.87 -20.97
N VAL A 44 14.06 24.23 -19.81
CA VAL A 44 13.42 23.94 -18.52
C VAL A 44 12.09 24.70 -18.39
N PHE A 45 12.05 25.97 -18.80
CA PHE A 45 10.84 26.78 -18.77
C PHE A 45 9.76 26.22 -19.70
N ALA A 46 10.13 25.77 -20.91
CA ALA A 46 9.23 25.09 -21.82
C ALA A 46 8.70 23.75 -21.24
N ALA A 47 9.56 22.99 -20.56
CA ALA A 47 9.15 21.74 -19.91
C ALA A 47 8.10 21.96 -18.80
N ILE A 48 8.15 23.10 -18.11
CA ILE A 48 7.16 23.48 -17.08
C ILE A 48 5.75 23.62 -17.66
N CYS A 49 5.61 24.09 -18.91
CA CYS A 49 4.32 24.26 -19.58
C CYS A 49 3.60 22.93 -19.82
N GLU A 50 4.39 21.90 -20.13
CA GLU A 50 3.89 20.58 -20.50
C GLU A 50 3.64 19.68 -19.29
N LEU A 51 3.78 20.21 -18.07
CA LEU A 51 3.62 19.42 -16.86
C LEU A 51 2.20 18.88 -16.70
N PRO A 52 2.04 17.55 -16.52
CA PRO A 52 0.74 16.91 -16.51
C PRO A 52 -0.14 17.36 -15.36
N GLY A 53 0.39 17.75 -14.19
CA GLY A 53 -0.42 18.14 -13.03
C GLY A 53 -1.15 19.48 -13.16
N PHE A 54 -0.83 20.28 -14.19
CA PHE A 54 -1.60 21.46 -14.59
C PHE A 54 -2.64 21.16 -15.68
N ASN A 55 -2.38 20.16 -16.52
CA ASN A 55 -3.20 19.82 -17.69
C ASN A 55 -4.16 18.64 -17.47
N THR A 56 -3.89 17.79 -16.48
CA THR A 56 -4.65 16.57 -16.21
C THR A 56 -5.18 16.54 -14.77
N LYS A 57 -6.28 15.82 -14.58
CA LYS A 57 -6.82 15.56 -13.24
C LYS A 57 -6.03 14.42 -12.62
N GLY A 58 -4.97 14.76 -11.88
CA GLY A 58 -4.17 13.79 -11.14
C GLY A 58 -4.96 13.03 -10.06
N THR A 59 -4.29 12.04 -9.48
CA THR A 59 -4.80 11.16 -8.43
C THR A 59 -4.89 11.92 -7.13
N LEU A 60 -6.05 11.83 -6.46
CA LEU A 60 -6.21 12.39 -5.12
C LEU A 60 -5.80 11.37 -4.08
N PRO A 61 -4.88 11.71 -3.15
CA PRO A 61 -4.48 10.79 -2.09
C PRO A 61 -5.71 10.54 -1.19
N LYS A 62 -6.06 9.26 -1.02
CA LYS A 62 -7.14 8.83 -0.13
C LYS A 62 -6.54 8.23 1.12
N LEU A 63 -7.01 8.70 2.27
CA LEU A 63 -6.66 8.13 3.57
C LEU A 63 -6.89 6.61 3.55
N SER A 64 -5.91 5.89 4.10
CA SER A 64 -5.91 4.43 4.17
C SER A 64 -5.90 3.69 2.83
N ARG A 65 -5.66 4.37 1.70
CA ARG A 65 -5.48 3.73 0.38
C ARG A 65 -4.06 3.90 -0.11
N TRP A 66 -3.26 2.88 0.10
CA TRP A 66 -1.81 2.93 -0.13
C TRP A 66 -1.44 3.12 -1.61
N PHE A 67 -2.17 2.49 -2.55
CA PHE A 67 -2.04 2.73 -4.00
C PHE A 67 -2.26 4.20 -4.37
N SER A 68 -3.27 4.81 -3.73
CA SER A 68 -3.64 6.20 -3.98
C SER A 68 -2.57 7.17 -3.50
N TRP A 69 -1.85 6.84 -2.42
CA TRP A 69 -0.75 7.66 -1.93
C TRP A 69 0.47 7.59 -2.85
N ASN A 70 0.91 6.38 -3.23
CA ASN A 70 2.08 6.19 -4.09
C ASN A 70 1.87 6.84 -5.46
N GLN A 71 0.72 6.58 -6.08
CA GLN A 71 0.40 7.17 -7.38
C GLN A 71 0.36 8.71 -7.31
N SER A 72 -0.28 9.29 -6.28
CA SER A 72 -0.25 10.74 -6.08
C SER A 72 1.17 11.27 -5.83
N CYS A 73 2.04 10.51 -5.17
CA CYS A 73 3.41 10.89 -4.91
C CYS A 73 4.20 11.00 -6.22
N GLU A 74 4.17 9.96 -7.05
CA GLU A 74 4.82 9.92 -8.37
C GLU A 74 4.32 11.04 -9.29
N GLU A 75 3.01 11.31 -9.27
CA GLU A 75 2.40 12.34 -10.12
C GLU A 75 2.66 13.78 -9.66
N GLN A 76 2.86 14.03 -8.35
CA GLN A 76 2.82 15.41 -7.80
C GLN A 76 4.12 15.89 -7.16
N VAL A 77 4.99 14.98 -6.70
CA VAL A 77 6.27 15.37 -6.08
C VAL A 77 7.24 16.01 -7.06
N PRO A 78 7.38 15.53 -8.31
CA PRO A 78 8.22 16.19 -9.32
C PRO A 78 7.79 17.64 -9.61
N GLU A 79 6.50 17.93 -9.50
CA GLU A 79 5.94 19.25 -9.79
C GLU A 79 5.84 20.17 -8.56
N PHE A 80 6.30 19.72 -7.38
CA PHE A 80 6.02 20.41 -6.12
C PHE A 80 6.57 21.84 -6.10
N ARG A 81 7.84 22.03 -6.46
CA ARG A 81 8.48 23.36 -6.46
C ARG A 81 7.90 24.27 -7.55
N VAL A 82 7.59 23.70 -8.73
CA VAL A 82 6.96 24.44 -9.83
C VAL A 82 5.57 24.94 -9.42
N LEU A 83 4.75 24.06 -8.85
CA LEU A 83 3.43 24.43 -8.34
C LEU A 83 3.53 25.50 -7.24
N ARG A 84 4.52 25.41 -6.35
CA ARG A 84 4.78 26.43 -5.33
C ARG A 84 5.13 27.78 -5.96
N MET A 85 6.01 27.81 -6.96
CA MET A 85 6.39 29.03 -7.68
C MET A 85 5.18 29.68 -8.38
N VAL A 86 4.42 28.88 -9.13
CA VAL A 86 3.21 29.37 -9.83
C VAL A 86 2.16 29.89 -8.85
N LEU A 87 1.98 29.23 -7.70
CA LEU A 87 1.07 29.71 -6.65
C LEU A 87 1.57 31.01 -6.01
N LYS A 88 2.87 31.15 -5.77
CA LYS A 88 3.46 32.40 -5.27
C LYS A 88 3.16 33.56 -6.23
N HIS A 89 3.39 33.35 -7.52
CA HIS A 89 3.07 34.33 -8.56
C HIS A 89 1.57 34.68 -8.59
N TRP A 90 0.71 33.66 -8.61
CA TRP A 90 -0.76 33.83 -8.66
C TRP A 90 -1.33 34.57 -7.45
N LEU A 91 -0.79 34.33 -6.26
CA LEU A 91 -1.23 34.98 -5.02
C LEU A 91 -0.66 36.40 -4.85
N GLY A 92 0.39 36.76 -5.60
CA GLY A 92 1.01 38.07 -5.59
C GLY A 92 1.44 38.51 -4.17
N PRO A 93 1.21 39.77 -3.76
CA PRO A 93 1.63 40.28 -2.44
C PRO A 93 1.02 39.53 -1.24
N ALA A 94 -0.06 38.77 -1.43
CA ALA A 94 -0.61 37.95 -0.36
C ALA A 94 0.28 36.72 -0.05
N ALA A 95 1.13 36.29 -0.98
CA ALA A 95 2.05 35.17 -0.79
C ALA A 95 3.15 35.49 0.24
N ASP A 96 3.61 36.74 0.31
CA ASP A 96 4.74 37.13 1.18
C ASP A 96 4.44 36.93 2.67
N LYS A 97 3.16 37.08 3.07
CA LYS A 97 2.70 36.82 4.45
C LYS A 97 2.38 35.34 4.72
N LEU A 98 2.47 34.51 3.68
CA LEU A 98 2.06 33.10 3.70
C LEU A 98 3.23 32.17 3.34
N ASP A 99 4.47 32.63 3.49
CA ASP A 99 5.63 31.84 3.14
C ASP A 99 5.57 30.45 3.82
N PRO A 100 5.64 29.35 3.06
CA PRO A 100 5.41 28.02 3.61
C PRO A 100 6.53 27.57 4.57
N ASN A 101 7.76 28.04 4.36
CA ASN A 101 8.89 27.69 5.21
C ASN A 101 8.84 28.49 6.53
N ASP A 102 8.50 29.78 6.47
CA ASP A 102 8.26 30.60 7.67
C ASP A 102 7.08 30.05 8.49
N ALA A 103 6.03 29.57 7.82
CA ALA A 103 4.89 28.93 8.47
C ALA A 103 5.30 27.72 9.32
N VAL A 104 6.16 26.85 8.77
CA VAL A 104 6.67 25.68 9.49
C VAL A 104 7.60 26.10 10.62
N TYR A 105 8.53 27.00 10.38
CA TYR A 105 9.46 27.50 11.39
C TYR A 105 8.71 28.06 12.61
N ASN A 106 7.72 28.92 12.37
CA ASN A 106 6.87 29.48 13.41
C ASN A 106 6.07 28.42 14.17
N ARG A 107 5.64 27.34 13.51
CA ARG A 107 4.93 26.22 14.15
C ARG A 107 5.87 25.40 15.04
N GLU A 108 7.06 25.09 14.56
CA GLU A 108 8.08 24.35 15.31
C GLU A 108 8.53 25.14 16.55
N LEU A 109 8.74 26.46 16.42
CA LEU A 109 9.02 27.35 17.56
C LEU A 109 7.90 27.30 18.61
N LYS A 110 6.63 27.41 18.20
CA LYS A 110 5.48 27.33 19.11
C LYS A 110 5.41 26.00 19.85
N ILE A 111 5.74 24.89 19.17
CA ILE A 111 5.79 23.56 19.78
C ILE A 111 6.92 23.49 20.81
N GLY A 112 8.11 23.99 20.48
CA GLY A 112 9.26 24.05 21.40
C GLY A 112 8.95 24.84 22.67
N VAL A 113 8.35 26.02 22.53
CA VAL A 113 7.92 26.86 23.67
C VAL A 113 6.89 26.15 24.54
N LYS A 114 5.87 25.50 23.94
CA LYS A 114 4.88 24.71 24.69
C LYS A 114 5.51 23.53 25.42
N ALA A 115 6.50 22.86 24.83
CA ALA A 115 7.20 21.73 25.46
C ALA A 115 8.01 22.16 26.69
N THR A 116 8.62 23.35 26.66
CA THR A 116 9.34 23.91 27.82
C THR A 116 8.42 24.38 28.96
N GLN A 117 7.15 24.67 28.68
CA GLN A 117 6.23 25.27 29.66
C GLN A 117 5.53 24.26 30.60
N LYS A 118 5.89 22.96 30.59
CA LYS A 118 5.27 21.90 31.43
C LYS A 118 3.72 21.90 31.44
N SER A 119 3.08 22.48 30.43
CA SER A 119 1.63 22.40 30.30
C SER A 119 1.28 21.03 29.73
N ALA A 120 0.96 20.08 30.61
CA ALA A 120 0.25 18.85 30.27
C ALA A 120 -1.18 19.20 29.81
N GLY A 121 -1.29 19.80 28.63
CA GLY A 121 -2.55 20.23 28.04
C GLY A 121 -2.74 19.54 26.71
N THR A 122 -3.65 18.56 26.70
CA THR A 122 -4.40 18.03 25.55
C THR A 122 -3.67 18.08 24.20
N LYS A 123 -3.21 16.93 23.69
CA LYS A 123 -2.79 16.78 22.28
C LYS A 123 -3.84 17.45 21.38
N GLU A 124 -3.55 18.65 20.87
CA GLU A 124 -4.44 19.35 19.94
C GLU A 124 -4.71 18.39 18.78
N ASN A 125 -5.98 18.12 18.52
CA ASN A 125 -6.37 17.22 17.44
C ASN A 125 -5.92 17.85 16.11
N LEU A 126 -5.09 17.15 15.33
CA LEU A 126 -4.63 17.63 14.02
C LEU A 126 -5.79 18.07 13.10
N ARG A 127 -6.97 17.46 13.27
CA ARG A 127 -8.19 17.84 12.54
C ARG A 127 -8.74 19.20 12.96
N SER A 128 -8.70 19.54 14.25
CA SER A 128 -9.16 20.85 14.73
C SER A 128 -8.18 21.95 14.34
N GLU A 129 -6.88 21.66 14.41
CA GLU A 129 -5.83 22.57 13.92
C GLU A 129 -5.99 22.85 12.42
N PHE A 130 -6.17 21.80 11.60
CA PHE A 130 -6.42 21.96 10.17
C PHE A 130 -7.70 22.74 9.86
N SER A 131 -8.77 22.49 10.62
CA SER A 131 -10.04 23.23 10.45
C SER A 131 -9.87 24.72 10.78
N ARG A 132 -9.11 25.04 11.83
CA ARG A 132 -8.75 26.42 12.19
C ARG A 132 -7.91 27.10 11.12
N LEU A 133 -6.90 26.43 10.58
CA LEU A 133 -6.11 26.95 9.46
C LEU A 133 -6.97 27.22 8.23
N LYS A 134 -7.89 26.31 7.92
CA LYS A 134 -8.84 26.48 6.81
C LYS A 134 -9.75 27.70 7.00
N GLN A 135 -10.23 27.95 8.22
CA GLN A 135 -11.04 29.13 8.54
C GLN A 135 -10.21 30.41 8.45
N ASN A 136 -9.04 30.45 9.09
CA ASN A 136 -8.21 31.65 9.20
C ASN A 136 -7.61 32.10 7.86
N LEU A 137 -7.22 31.15 7.00
CA LEU A 137 -6.59 31.45 5.71
C LEU A 137 -7.61 31.56 4.57
N GLY A 138 -8.90 31.32 4.84
CA GLY A 138 -9.96 31.26 3.83
C GLY A 138 -9.97 29.98 2.99
N GLY A 139 -9.08 29.02 3.28
CA GLY A 139 -8.97 27.73 2.59
C GLY A 139 -8.40 27.85 1.17
N GLY A 140 -8.76 26.90 0.30
CA GLY A 140 -8.42 26.91 -1.13
C GLY A 140 -6.91 26.97 -1.41
N LEU A 141 -6.54 27.76 -2.43
CA LEU A 141 -5.15 27.88 -2.91
C LEU A 141 -4.21 28.54 -1.90
N LYS A 142 -4.70 29.47 -1.06
CA LYS A 142 -3.90 30.10 0.01
C LYS A 142 -3.45 29.07 1.04
N LEU A 143 -4.37 28.22 1.48
CA LEU A 143 -4.05 27.12 2.39
C LEU A 143 -3.13 26.09 1.71
N ALA A 144 -3.33 25.79 0.43
CA ALA A 144 -2.46 24.89 -0.30
C ALA A 144 -1.01 25.41 -0.33
N TYR A 145 -0.82 26.66 -0.77
CA TYR A 145 0.49 27.32 -0.77
C TYR A 145 1.13 27.29 0.61
N TYR A 146 0.42 27.75 1.66
CA TYR A 146 0.90 27.79 3.04
C TYR A 146 1.42 26.45 3.59
N LEU A 147 0.93 25.31 3.06
CA LEU A 147 1.37 23.99 3.48
C LEU A 147 2.59 23.47 2.70
N MET A 148 2.93 24.06 1.54
CA MET A 148 3.98 23.59 0.61
C MET A 148 5.40 23.97 1.04
N SER A 149 5.79 23.61 2.26
CA SER A 149 7.15 23.82 2.78
C SER A 149 8.15 22.82 2.22
N ASP A 150 9.43 23.19 2.23
CA ASP A 150 10.53 22.26 1.95
C ASP A 150 10.57 21.11 2.96
N ARG A 151 10.14 21.38 4.20
CA ARG A 151 10.00 20.36 5.24
C ARG A 151 8.97 19.29 4.86
N LEU A 152 7.84 19.71 4.26
CA LEU A 152 6.84 18.79 3.75
C LEU A 152 7.41 17.98 2.57
N LEU A 153 8.00 18.65 1.58
CA LEU A 153 8.61 17.99 0.43
C LEU A 153 9.64 16.95 0.86
N HIS A 154 10.56 17.33 1.74
CA HIS A 154 11.57 16.46 2.33
C HIS A 154 10.95 15.23 3.01
N THR A 155 9.93 15.44 3.85
CA THR A 155 9.25 14.34 4.56
C THR A 155 8.56 13.38 3.59
N VAL A 156 7.90 13.91 2.54
CA VAL A 156 7.24 13.08 1.53
C VAL A 156 8.26 12.25 0.76
N ARG A 157 9.38 12.85 0.33
CA ARG A 157 10.48 12.14 -0.36
C ARG A 157 11.12 11.06 0.51
N LEU A 158 11.36 11.34 1.80
CA LEU A 158 11.84 10.33 2.75
C LEU A 158 10.89 9.13 2.84
N ILE A 159 9.59 9.37 2.94
CA ILE A 159 8.59 8.29 3.02
C ILE A 159 8.54 7.52 1.69
N ALA A 160 8.59 8.21 0.55
CA ALA A 160 8.63 7.59 -0.79
C ALA A 160 9.82 6.64 -0.91
N ALA A 161 11.04 7.15 -0.68
CA ALA A 161 12.25 6.36 -0.78
C ALA A 161 12.24 5.14 0.18
N ALA A 162 11.82 5.34 1.43
CA ALA A 162 11.78 4.27 2.43
C ALA A 162 10.75 3.17 2.11
N THR A 163 9.62 3.53 1.47
CA THR A 163 8.51 2.60 1.22
C THR A 163 8.55 1.98 -0.17
N ARG A 164 9.31 2.55 -1.11
CA ARG A 164 9.42 2.10 -2.51
C ARG A 164 9.73 0.60 -2.65
N PRO A 165 10.68 -0.01 -1.93
CA PRO A 165 10.96 -1.44 -2.08
C PRO A 165 9.79 -2.35 -1.71
N THR A 166 9.11 -2.04 -0.60
CA THR A 166 7.91 -2.78 -0.16
C THR A 166 6.77 -2.61 -1.16
N TRP A 167 6.65 -1.41 -1.72
CA TRP A 167 5.64 -1.09 -2.72
C TRP A 167 5.86 -1.86 -4.04
N THR A 168 7.08 -1.83 -4.59
CA THR A 168 7.42 -2.56 -5.82
C THR A 168 7.08 -4.04 -5.67
N TRP A 169 7.48 -4.65 -4.55
CA TRP A 169 7.15 -6.05 -4.25
C TRP A 169 5.65 -6.33 -4.22
N TYR A 170 4.86 -5.44 -3.60
CA TYR A 170 3.41 -5.59 -3.54
C TYR A 170 2.75 -5.39 -4.91
N ALA A 171 3.18 -4.37 -5.66
CA ALA A 171 2.68 -4.10 -7.00
C ALA A 171 2.97 -5.28 -7.96
N ASP A 172 4.14 -5.89 -7.83
CA ASP A 172 4.52 -7.08 -8.60
C ASP A 172 3.66 -8.28 -8.19
N THR A 173 3.45 -8.50 -6.89
CA THR A 173 2.54 -9.56 -6.39
C THR A 173 1.12 -9.40 -6.93
N VAL A 174 0.58 -8.17 -6.93
CA VAL A 174 -0.74 -7.87 -7.51
C VAL A 174 -0.81 -8.19 -9.00
N LYS A 175 0.31 -8.05 -9.73
CA LYS A 175 0.44 -8.34 -11.17
C LYS A 175 0.73 -9.80 -11.48
N SER A 176 1.45 -10.53 -10.64
CA SER A 176 1.88 -11.90 -10.89
C SER A 176 0.96 -12.95 -10.29
N VAL A 177 0.34 -12.68 -9.14
CA VAL A 177 -0.48 -13.64 -8.39
C VAL A 177 -1.96 -13.37 -8.68
N LYS A 178 -2.58 -14.20 -9.53
CA LYS A 178 -3.95 -13.98 -10.05
C LYS A 178 -4.92 -15.08 -9.66
N SER A 179 -4.41 -16.28 -9.41
CA SER A 179 -5.21 -17.45 -9.07
C SER A 179 -4.89 -17.94 -7.66
N ALA A 180 -5.75 -18.82 -7.14
CA ALA A 180 -5.48 -19.51 -5.90
C ALA A 180 -4.27 -20.45 -6.01
N GLU A 181 -4.02 -20.99 -7.20
CA GLU A 181 -2.82 -21.75 -7.52
C GLU A 181 -1.56 -20.90 -7.45
N ASP A 182 -1.60 -19.66 -7.96
CA ASP A 182 -0.48 -18.73 -7.83
C ASP A 182 -0.19 -18.40 -6.37
N THR A 183 -1.24 -18.23 -5.54
CA THR A 183 -1.09 -18.01 -4.09
C THR A 183 -0.32 -19.17 -3.46
N VAL A 184 -0.73 -20.41 -3.72
CA VAL A 184 -0.04 -21.60 -3.17
C VAL A 184 1.41 -21.64 -3.64
N LYS A 185 1.67 -21.38 -4.92
CA LYS A 185 3.03 -21.36 -5.47
C LYS A 185 3.90 -20.30 -4.78
N GLN A 186 3.40 -19.07 -4.64
CA GLN A 186 4.11 -18.00 -3.95
C GLN A 186 4.35 -18.33 -2.48
N THR A 187 3.35 -18.87 -1.77
CA THR A 187 3.50 -19.29 -0.37
C THR A 187 4.56 -20.37 -0.23
N THR A 188 4.59 -21.37 -1.12
CA THR A 188 5.61 -22.43 -1.10
C THR A 188 7.02 -21.90 -1.39
N GLU A 189 7.15 -20.93 -2.30
CA GLU A 189 8.45 -20.28 -2.56
C GLU A 189 8.91 -19.47 -1.34
N LEU A 190 8.03 -18.65 -0.76
CA LEU A 190 8.36 -17.80 0.39
C LEU A 190 8.58 -18.60 1.68
N GLN A 191 7.88 -19.72 1.88
CA GLN A 191 8.11 -20.61 3.02
C GLN A 191 9.59 -21.04 3.12
N LYS A 192 10.27 -21.22 1.98
CA LYS A 192 11.68 -21.64 1.93
C LYS A 192 12.67 -20.51 2.18
N SER A 193 12.32 -19.28 1.81
CA SER A 193 13.30 -18.19 1.71
C SER A 193 12.77 -16.79 2.04
N TRP A 194 11.66 -16.67 2.79
CA TRP A 194 11.07 -15.36 3.09
C TRP A 194 12.07 -14.40 3.76
N ALA A 195 12.98 -14.93 4.59
CA ALA A 195 13.95 -14.14 5.34
C ALA A 195 15.02 -13.50 4.45
N SER A 196 15.28 -14.10 3.29
CA SER A 196 16.20 -13.58 2.26
C SER A 196 15.47 -12.99 1.06
N ASP A 197 14.15 -12.75 1.17
CA ASP A 197 13.38 -12.15 0.08
C ASP A 197 13.96 -10.79 -0.31
N ASN A 198 14.10 -10.59 -1.62
CA ASN A 198 14.78 -9.44 -2.20
C ASN A 198 14.20 -8.09 -1.73
N HIS A 199 12.90 -7.99 -1.44
CA HIS A 199 12.33 -6.71 -0.97
C HIS A 199 12.83 -6.32 0.43
N LEU A 200 13.12 -7.29 1.31
CA LEU A 200 13.70 -7.01 2.63
C LEU A 200 15.13 -6.49 2.47
N VAL A 201 15.91 -7.12 1.59
CA VAL A 201 17.27 -6.69 1.25
C VAL A 201 17.26 -5.27 0.67
N GLN A 202 16.39 -5.00 -0.30
CA GLN A 202 16.23 -3.66 -0.88
C GLN A 202 15.76 -2.63 0.14
N THR A 203 14.85 -2.99 1.04
CA THR A 203 14.39 -2.10 2.12
C THR A 203 15.54 -1.74 3.06
N ALA A 204 16.39 -2.70 3.44
CA ALA A 204 17.59 -2.42 4.23
C ALA A 204 18.62 -1.57 3.45
N ALA A 205 18.78 -1.83 2.15
CA ALA A 205 19.70 -1.11 1.28
C ALA A 205 19.38 0.39 1.15
N VAL A 206 18.13 0.82 1.42
CA VAL A 206 17.74 2.24 1.47
C VAL A 206 18.63 3.04 2.43
N LEU A 207 19.10 2.43 3.52
CA LEU A 207 19.96 3.08 4.51
C LEU A 207 21.43 3.19 4.08
N THR A 208 21.77 2.66 2.92
CA THR A 208 23.15 2.67 2.42
C THR A 208 23.34 3.80 1.40
N ALA A 209 24.59 4.23 1.22
CA ALA A 209 24.97 5.18 0.18
C ALA A 209 24.71 4.67 -1.27
N ARG A 210 24.19 3.45 -1.43
CA ARG A 210 23.88 2.85 -2.74
C ARG A 210 22.45 3.13 -3.21
N SER A 211 21.61 3.81 -2.43
CA SER A 211 20.27 4.21 -2.85
C SER A 211 20.30 5.57 -3.57
N PRO A 212 20.18 5.62 -4.91
CA PRO A 212 20.30 6.88 -5.65
C PRO A 212 19.24 7.90 -5.25
N GLU A 213 18.03 7.44 -4.93
CA GLU A 213 16.93 8.28 -4.48
C GLU A 213 17.25 8.96 -3.14
N VAL A 214 17.83 8.22 -2.19
CA VAL A 214 18.26 8.79 -0.90
C VAL A 214 19.46 9.71 -1.08
N VAL A 215 20.43 9.34 -1.91
CA VAL A 215 21.58 10.20 -2.23
C VAL A 215 21.10 11.53 -2.80
N SER A 216 20.25 11.51 -3.83
CA SER A 216 19.69 12.72 -4.44
C SER A 216 18.91 13.60 -3.46
N LEU A 217 18.20 12.98 -2.50
CA LEU A 217 17.47 13.70 -1.46
C LEU A 217 18.41 14.41 -0.46
N PHE A 218 19.55 13.80 -0.15
CA PHE A 218 20.53 14.34 0.79
C PHE A 218 21.51 15.31 0.11
N GLU A 219 21.65 15.25 -1.21
CA GLU A 219 22.41 16.20 -2.02
C GLU A 219 21.60 17.46 -2.39
N ASP A 220 20.27 17.40 -2.32
CA ASP A 220 19.40 18.55 -2.57
C ASP A 220 19.74 19.71 -1.60
N PRO A 221 20.20 20.88 -2.10
CA PRO A 221 20.66 21.97 -1.23
C PRO A 221 19.61 22.50 -0.26
N GLU A 222 18.33 22.49 -0.64
CA GLU A 222 17.25 23.01 0.22
C GLU A 222 16.78 22.00 1.26
N LEU A 223 17.03 20.71 1.03
CA LEU A 223 16.56 19.63 1.90
C LEU A 223 17.69 19.10 2.81
N SER A 224 18.93 19.14 2.34
CA SER A 224 20.13 18.73 3.08
C SER A 224 20.35 19.50 4.40
N ARG A 225 19.79 20.71 4.51
CA ARG A 225 19.80 21.50 5.76
C ARG A 225 19.07 20.82 6.94
N PHE A 226 18.18 19.86 6.67
CA PHE A 226 17.45 19.13 7.70
C PHE A 226 18.34 18.05 8.33
N LYS A 227 18.91 18.34 9.51
CA LYS A 227 19.87 17.45 10.18
C LYS A 227 19.25 16.15 10.73
N ASP A 228 17.93 16.09 10.90
CA ASP A 228 17.21 14.93 11.44
C ASP A 228 16.79 13.90 10.36
N SER A 229 17.19 14.12 9.11
CA SER A 229 16.86 13.27 7.95
C SER A 229 17.27 11.82 8.15
N GLY A 230 18.55 11.60 8.52
CA GLY A 230 19.11 10.27 8.71
C GLY A 230 18.41 9.49 9.81
N ASP A 231 18.18 10.12 10.96
CA ASP A 231 17.46 9.52 12.10
C ASP A 231 16.03 9.11 11.73
N LYS A 232 15.31 9.98 11.00
CA LYS A 232 13.94 9.69 10.54
C LYS A 232 13.91 8.54 9.55
N LEU A 233 14.84 8.54 8.58
CA LEU A 233 14.96 7.48 7.60
C LEU A 233 15.26 6.15 8.29
N PHE A 234 16.26 6.12 9.18
CA PHE A 234 16.62 4.94 9.96
C PHE A 234 15.45 4.39 10.77
N LYS A 235 14.74 5.26 11.50
CA LYS A 235 13.56 4.86 12.29
C LYS A 235 12.45 4.30 11.40
N LEU A 236 12.19 4.90 10.24
CA LEU A 236 11.14 4.44 9.34
C LEU A 236 11.52 3.08 8.72
N VAL A 237 12.71 2.96 8.13
CA VAL A 237 13.19 1.73 7.49
C VAL A 237 13.29 0.58 8.51
N SER A 238 13.85 0.83 9.69
CA SER A 238 13.95 -0.20 10.74
C SER A 238 12.58 -0.70 11.18
N ASN A 239 11.60 0.21 11.31
CA ASN A 239 10.22 -0.19 11.63
C ASN A 239 9.57 -0.97 10.48
N LEU A 240 9.79 -0.58 9.23
CA LEU A 240 9.29 -1.32 8.06
C LEU A 240 9.87 -2.73 8.02
N LEU A 241 11.18 -2.89 8.17
CA LEU A 241 11.86 -4.18 8.23
C LEU A 241 11.32 -5.03 9.38
N LYS A 242 11.25 -4.49 10.60
CA LYS A 242 10.73 -5.21 11.77
C LYS A 242 9.31 -5.72 11.52
N ARG A 243 8.42 -4.85 11.00
CA ARG A 243 7.01 -5.21 10.77
C ARG A 243 6.88 -6.23 9.63
N ARG A 244 7.63 -6.06 8.54
CA ARG A 244 7.61 -6.98 7.39
C ARG A 244 8.19 -8.33 7.73
N ALA A 245 9.35 -8.37 8.36
CA ALA A 245 9.97 -9.62 8.83
C ALA A 245 9.04 -10.36 9.81
N TRP A 246 8.40 -9.66 10.75
CA TRP A 246 7.42 -10.28 11.64
C TRP A 246 6.21 -10.83 10.89
N SER A 247 5.64 -10.07 9.94
CA SER A 247 4.53 -10.55 9.12
C SER A 247 4.90 -11.77 8.29
N PHE A 248 6.11 -11.80 7.71
CA PHE A 248 6.58 -12.91 6.88
C PHE A 248 6.91 -14.14 7.71
N ALA A 249 7.58 -13.97 8.86
CA ALA A 249 7.79 -15.05 9.81
C ALA A 249 6.45 -15.65 10.22
N LYS A 250 5.53 -14.82 10.74
CA LYS A 250 4.21 -15.28 11.17
C LYS A 250 3.47 -15.99 10.04
N GLN A 251 3.47 -15.42 8.83
CA GLN A 251 2.70 -15.99 7.74
C GLN A 251 3.33 -17.28 7.22
N TYR A 252 4.64 -17.32 6.96
CA TYR A 252 5.26 -18.43 6.21
C TYR A 252 5.92 -19.50 7.08
N THR A 253 6.08 -19.28 8.40
CA THR A 253 6.63 -20.28 9.33
C THR A 253 5.61 -20.84 10.30
N ALA A 254 4.33 -20.49 10.16
CA ALA A 254 3.26 -21.01 11.00
C ALA A 254 2.16 -21.69 10.16
N PRO A 255 1.35 -22.56 10.78
CA PRO A 255 0.21 -23.16 10.10
C PRO A 255 -0.80 -22.10 9.64
N PRO A 256 -1.44 -22.29 8.47
CA PRO A 256 -1.33 -23.46 7.58
C PRO A 256 -0.21 -23.35 6.52
N ASP A 257 0.33 -22.15 6.28
CA ASP A 257 1.23 -21.82 5.17
C ASP A 257 2.56 -22.57 5.22
N CYS A 258 3.07 -22.90 6.42
CA CYS A 258 4.27 -23.72 6.56
C CYS A 258 4.12 -25.12 5.93
N TYR A 259 2.89 -25.60 5.74
CA TYR A 259 2.56 -26.87 5.10
C TYR A 259 2.19 -26.73 3.62
N SER A 260 2.39 -25.56 3.01
CA SER A 260 1.98 -25.29 1.62
C SER A 260 2.60 -26.25 0.60
N ALA A 261 3.81 -26.76 0.85
CA ALA A 261 4.50 -27.70 -0.03
C ALA A 261 3.75 -29.03 -0.23
N ILE A 262 2.82 -29.40 0.66
CA ILE A 262 1.92 -30.56 0.47
C ILE A 262 1.05 -30.40 -0.79
N LEU A 263 0.65 -29.15 -1.09
CA LEU A 263 -0.12 -28.81 -2.29
C LEU A 263 0.79 -28.51 -3.51
N GLY A 264 2.11 -28.61 -3.35
CA GLY A 264 3.09 -28.38 -4.39
C GLY A 264 3.17 -29.51 -5.41
N GLY A 265 4.04 -29.34 -6.41
CA GLY A 265 4.25 -30.34 -7.47
C GLY A 265 5.26 -31.43 -7.13
N SER A 266 6.13 -31.20 -6.12
CA SER A 266 7.20 -32.14 -5.77
C SER A 266 6.72 -33.17 -4.76
N VAL A 267 6.80 -34.45 -5.15
CA VAL A 267 6.44 -35.58 -4.29
C VAL A 267 7.31 -35.64 -3.03
N ALA A 268 8.61 -35.38 -3.17
CA ALA A 268 9.54 -35.40 -2.05
C ALA A 268 9.22 -34.29 -1.04
N GLU A 269 9.08 -33.05 -1.52
CA GLU A 269 8.77 -31.90 -0.66
C GLU A 269 7.39 -32.04 0.01
N ALA A 270 6.40 -32.60 -0.71
CA ALA A 270 5.10 -32.88 -0.13
C ALA A 270 5.17 -33.90 1.01
N GLN A 271 6.00 -34.94 0.86
CA GLN A 271 6.19 -35.95 1.90
C GLN A 271 6.92 -35.38 3.12
N GLU A 272 7.93 -34.54 2.89
CA GLU A 272 8.64 -33.83 3.97
C GLU A 272 7.71 -32.88 4.73
N ALA A 273 6.86 -32.13 4.02
CA ALA A 273 5.90 -31.23 4.65
C ALA A 273 4.82 -31.99 5.45
N VAL A 274 4.39 -33.17 5.00
CA VAL A 274 3.49 -34.03 5.80
C VAL A 274 4.21 -34.59 7.03
N ALA A 275 5.50 -34.95 6.92
CA ALA A 275 6.29 -35.38 8.07
C ALA A 275 6.45 -34.26 9.12
N MET A 276 6.66 -33.02 8.67
CA MET A 276 6.67 -31.84 9.54
C MET A 276 5.31 -31.65 10.24
N LEU A 277 4.21 -31.73 9.48
CA LEU A 277 2.85 -31.65 10.02
C LEU A 277 2.59 -32.73 11.09
N HIS A 278 3.03 -33.96 10.84
CA HIS A 278 2.94 -35.07 11.80
C HIS A 278 3.73 -34.78 13.08
N GLN A 279 4.98 -34.33 12.94
CA GLN A 279 5.84 -33.99 14.06
C GLN A 279 5.26 -32.85 14.91
N ASP A 280 4.76 -31.79 14.27
CA ASP A 280 4.12 -30.66 14.97
C ASP A 280 2.88 -31.12 15.75
N PHE A 281 2.10 -32.04 15.19
CA PHE A 281 0.93 -32.59 15.87
C PHE A 281 1.32 -33.46 17.07
N GLU A 282 2.33 -34.32 16.94
CA GLU A 282 2.85 -35.10 18.08
C GLU A 282 3.34 -34.18 19.22
N TRP A 283 4.04 -33.10 18.88
CA TRP A 283 4.49 -32.13 19.88
C TRP A 283 3.32 -31.42 20.57
N LEU A 284 2.29 -31.06 19.81
CA LEU A 284 1.08 -30.47 20.38
C LEU A 284 0.41 -31.44 21.37
N LEU A 285 0.24 -32.72 21.00
CA LEU A 285 -0.38 -33.72 21.87
C LEU A 285 0.43 -33.93 23.16
N ARG A 286 1.77 -34.02 23.06
CA ARG A 286 2.64 -34.14 24.25
C ARG A 286 2.53 -32.92 25.17
N LEU A 287 2.45 -31.72 24.61
CA LEU A 287 2.26 -30.49 25.38
C LEU A 287 0.87 -30.45 26.06
N GLU A 288 -0.17 -30.93 25.39
CA GLU A 288 -1.52 -31.05 25.95
C GLU A 288 -1.56 -32.07 27.11
N GLU A 289 -0.90 -33.21 26.96
CA GLU A 289 -0.74 -34.22 28.02
C GLU A 289 0.01 -33.67 29.24
N GLU A 290 1.15 -32.99 29.01
CA GLU A 290 1.92 -32.37 30.08
C GLU A 290 1.12 -31.28 30.79
N ALA A 291 0.39 -30.45 30.04
CA ALA A 291 -0.49 -29.43 30.62
C ALA A 291 -1.59 -30.04 31.48
N ALA A 292 -2.18 -31.17 31.08
CA ALA A 292 -3.16 -31.89 31.89
C ALA A 292 -2.57 -32.40 33.22
N LEU A 293 -1.34 -32.92 33.19
CA LEU A 293 -0.63 -33.36 34.40
C LEU A 293 -0.24 -32.18 35.31
N MET A 294 0.26 -31.08 34.73
CA MET A 294 0.67 -29.88 35.46
C MET A 294 -0.52 -29.13 36.07
N ALA A 295 -1.67 -29.16 35.41
CA ALA A 295 -2.92 -28.59 35.95
C ALA A 295 -3.32 -29.23 37.29
N GLN A 296 -3.09 -30.54 37.47
CA GLN A 296 -3.30 -31.23 38.76
C GLN A 296 -2.40 -30.65 39.86
N ARG A 297 -1.23 -30.12 39.48
CA ARG A 297 -0.25 -29.48 40.36
C ARG A 297 -0.44 -27.95 40.45
N LYS A 298 -1.49 -27.40 39.83
CA LYS A 298 -1.73 -25.95 39.70
C LYS A 298 -0.58 -25.19 39.05
N VAL A 299 0.19 -25.87 38.20
CA VAL A 299 1.25 -25.27 37.38
C VAL A 299 0.70 -25.05 35.97
N LYS A 300 0.94 -23.87 35.42
CA LYS A 300 0.46 -23.47 34.11
C LYS A 300 1.56 -23.66 33.07
N VAL A 301 1.19 -24.25 31.93
CA VAL A 301 2.09 -24.42 30.77
C VAL A 301 1.87 -23.24 29.83
N GLU A 302 2.67 -22.18 30.01
CA GLU A 302 2.53 -20.91 29.26
C GLU A 302 2.65 -21.10 27.74
N LEU A 303 3.51 -22.02 27.29
CA LEU A 303 3.71 -22.31 25.88
C LEU A 303 2.42 -22.79 25.18
N LEU A 304 1.58 -23.58 25.86
CA LEU A 304 0.34 -24.09 25.27
C LEU A 304 -0.69 -22.96 25.08
N GLU A 305 -0.71 -21.97 25.98
CA GLU A 305 -1.55 -20.79 25.81
C GLU A 305 -1.11 -19.94 24.62
N ASP A 306 0.19 -19.75 24.44
CA ASP A 306 0.72 -19.03 23.29
C ASP A 306 0.39 -19.73 21.96
N LEU A 307 0.45 -21.07 21.95
CA LEU A 307 0.09 -21.88 20.78
C LEU A 307 -1.40 -21.77 20.42
N SER A 308 -2.29 -21.47 21.35
CA SER A 308 -3.73 -21.29 21.07
C SER A 308 -4.01 -20.17 20.05
N ILE A 309 -3.07 -19.23 19.89
CA ILE A 309 -3.15 -18.15 18.88
C ILE A 309 -2.85 -18.69 17.47
N LEU A 310 -2.01 -19.73 17.36
CA LEU A 310 -1.60 -20.33 16.09
C LEU A 310 -2.48 -21.52 15.70
N ILE A 311 -2.77 -22.40 16.67
CA ILE A 311 -3.54 -23.63 16.46
C ILE A 311 -5.03 -23.34 16.60
N SER A 312 -5.60 -22.77 15.54
CA SER A 312 -7.06 -22.60 15.46
C SER A 312 -7.78 -23.95 15.34
N PRO A 313 -9.11 -24.01 15.59
CA PRO A 313 -9.89 -25.21 15.34
C PRO A 313 -9.76 -25.76 13.91
N CYS A 314 -9.51 -24.89 12.92
CA CYS A 314 -9.28 -25.32 11.54
C CYS A 314 -7.92 -26.02 11.36
N ILE A 315 -6.89 -25.58 12.09
CA ILE A 315 -5.57 -26.23 12.09
C ILE A 315 -5.64 -27.57 12.84
N ARG A 316 -6.38 -27.64 13.95
CA ARG A 316 -6.62 -28.92 14.63
C ARG A 316 -7.37 -29.91 13.74
N LEU A 317 -8.39 -29.45 13.01
CA LEU A 317 -9.10 -30.26 12.03
C LEU A 317 -8.16 -30.76 10.92
N LEU A 318 -7.24 -29.90 10.45
CA LEU A 318 -6.23 -30.29 9.47
C LEU A 318 -5.36 -31.46 9.99
N PHE A 319 -4.88 -31.38 11.23
CA PHE A 319 -4.10 -32.47 11.84
C PHE A 319 -4.89 -33.78 11.91
N LEU A 320 -6.11 -33.74 12.46
CA LEU A 320 -6.97 -34.92 12.59
C LEU A 320 -7.31 -35.54 11.22
N ALA A 321 -7.50 -34.71 10.19
CA ALA A 321 -7.81 -35.19 8.84
C ALA A 321 -6.60 -35.91 8.18
N PHE A 322 -5.36 -35.49 8.49
CA PHE A 322 -4.17 -36.23 8.07
C PHE A 322 -3.91 -37.48 8.92
N GLU A 323 -4.20 -37.42 10.22
CA GLU A 323 -4.09 -38.56 11.15
C GLU A 323 -4.97 -39.74 10.71
N GLU A 324 -6.21 -39.49 10.25
CA GLU A 324 -7.13 -40.53 9.74
C GLU A 324 -6.51 -41.40 8.65
N ASN A 325 -5.54 -40.87 7.91
CA ASN A 325 -4.82 -41.60 6.86
C ASN A 325 -3.33 -41.77 7.18
N SER A 326 -2.99 -41.87 8.47
CA SER A 326 -1.62 -42.11 8.96
C SER A 326 -0.59 -41.14 8.40
N PHE A 327 -0.97 -39.87 8.26
CA PHE A 327 -0.12 -38.81 7.69
C PHE A 327 0.41 -39.20 6.30
N HIS A 328 -0.44 -39.81 5.47
CA HIS A 328 -0.13 -40.03 4.07
C HIS A 328 -0.33 -38.74 3.26
N ARG A 329 0.62 -38.41 2.37
CA ARG A 329 0.57 -37.18 1.56
C ARG A 329 -0.69 -37.04 0.70
N ASN A 330 -1.31 -38.17 0.34
CA ASN A 330 -2.55 -38.21 -0.45
C ASN A 330 -3.81 -38.33 0.43
N SER A 331 -3.77 -37.98 1.71
CA SER A 331 -4.96 -37.96 2.58
C SER A 331 -6.09 -37.15 1.93
N PRO A 332 -7.24 -37.75 1.59
CA PRO A 332 -8.32 -37.02 0.92
C PRO A 332 -8.88 -35.90 1.81
N GLY A 333 -9.11 -36.18 3.10
CA GLY A 333 -9.60 -35.21 4.07
C GLY A 333 -8.59 -34.11 4.35
N GLY A 334 -7.33 -34.49 4.62
CA GLY A 334 -6.24 -33.56 4.87
C GLY A 334 -6.02 -32.59 3.71
N LEU A 335 -5.97 -33.11 2.48
CA LEU A 335 -5.85 -32.27 1.28
C LEU A 335 -7.08 -31.38 1.06
N HIS A 336 -8.28 -31.82 1.41
CA HIS A 336 -9.49 -31.01 1.30
C HIS A 336 -9.44 -29.79 2.23
N VAL A 337 -9.12 -30.02 3.51
CA VAL A 337 -8.99 -28.95 4.51
C VAL A 337 -7.87 -27.99 4.12
N LEU A 338 -6.69 -28.52 3.76
CA LEU A 338 -5.54 -27.71 3.40
C LEU A 338 -5.79 -26.83 2.16
N LYS A 339 -6.47 -27.37 1.14
CA LYS A 339 -6.90 -26.58 -0.02
C LYS A 339 -7.85 -25.47 0.40
N GLY A 340 -8.81 -25.73 1.29
CA GLY A 340 -9.71 -24.71 1.80
C GLY A 340 -9.00 -23.57 2.52
N LEU A 341 -7.89 -23.86 3.19
CA LEU A 341 -7.09 -22.88 3.93
C LEU A 341 -6.13 -22.08 3.04
N LEU A 342 -5.50 -22.71 2.04
CA LEU A 342 -4.43 -22.09 1.25
C LEU A 342 -4.84 -21.63 -0.16
N LYS A 343 -5.87 -22.23 -0.77
CA LYS A 343 -6.36 -21.82 -2.09
C LYS A 343 -7.29 -20.61 -1.99
N VAL A 344 -6.75 -19.51 -1.49
CA VAL A 344 -7.46 -18.23 -1.31
C VAL A 344 -7.03 -17.21 -2.36
N LEU A 345 -7.89 -16.22 -2.61
CA LEU A 345 -7.52 -15.10 -3.46
C LEU A 345 -6.42 -14.27 -2.78
N PRO A 346 -5.33 -13.94 -3.50
CA PRO A 346 -4.08 -13.46 -2.90
C PRO A 346 -4.09 -12.03 -2.38
N ASP A 347 -5.10 -11.21 -2.72
CA ASP A 347 -4.91 -9.76 -2.72
C ASP A 347 -6.10 -8.97 -2.18
N SER A 348 -5.82 -8.02 -1.28
CA SER A 348 -6.80 -7.08 -0.75
C SER A 348 -7.33 -6.12 -1.82
N LYS A 349 -6.60 -5.85 -2.91
CA LYS A 349 -7.06 -4.99 -4.00
C LYS A 349 -8.26 -5.58 -4.73
N ILE A 350 -8.34 -6.91 -4.89
CA ILE A 350 -9.57 -7.49 -5.47
C ILE A 350 -10.75 -7.35 -4.51
N VAL A 351 -10.51 -7.49 -3.21
CA VAL A 351 -11.52 -7.20 -2.19
C VAL A 351 -11.92 -5.72 -2.23
N GLU A 352 -10.97 -4.79 -2.37
CA GLU A 352 -11.22 -3.36 -2.50
C GLU A 352 -12.03 -3.01 -3.75
N ASP A 353 -11.72 -3.63 -4.89
CA ASP A 353 -12.39 -3.40 -6.16
C ASP A 353 -13.81 -3.98 -6.13
N ALA A 354 -13.96 -5.19 -5.61
CA ALA A 354 -15.26 -5.82 -5.39
C ALA A 354 -16.12 -4.97 -4.43
N HIS A 355 -15.57 -4.57 -3.28
CA HIS A 355 -16.24 -3.66 -2.35
C HIS A 355 -16.53 -2.29 -2.98
N GLY A 356 -15.66 -1.81 -3.86
CA GLY A 356 -15.84 -0.57 -4.62
C GLY A 356 -17.09 -0.62 -5.49
N VAL A 357 -17.25 -1.69 -6.27
CA VAL A 357 -18.42 -1.97 -7.10
C VAL A 357 -19.68 -2.07 -6.24
N LEU A 358 -19.65 -2.88 -5.19
CA LEU A 358 -20.79 -3.08 -4.29
C LEU A 358 -21.21 -1.76 -3.62
N ARG A 359 -20.26 -0.95 -3.16
CA ARG A 359 -20.54 0.35 -2.55
C ARG A 359 -21.18 1.33 -3.54
N LEU A 360 -20.73 1.33 -4.79
CA LEU A 360 -21.32 2.17 -5.84
C LEU A 360 -22.73 1.72 -6.22
N ALA A 361 -22.96 0.41 -6.28
CA ALA A 361 -24.29 -0.15 -6.48
C ALA A 361 -25.23 0.20 -5.32
N ASN A 362 -24.75 0.07 -4.07
CA ASN A 362 -25.54 0.37 -2.88
C ASN A 362 -25.87 1.87 -2.74
N LYS A 363 -25.01 2.77 -3.27
CA LYS A 363 -25.32 4.21 -3.32
C LYS A 363 -26.58 4.55 -4.11
N LYS A 364 -26.96 3.71 -5.09
CA LYS A 364 -28.22 3.86 -5.85
C LYS A 364 -29.45 3.40 -5.04
N PHE A 365 -29.25 2.61 -3.99
CA PHE A 365 -30.31 2.01 -3.18
C PHE A 365 -30.07 2.24 -1.68
N LYS A 366 -29.84 3.48 -1.26
CA LYS A 366 -29.41 3.85 0.11
C LYS A 366 -30.29 3.28 1.24
N ASN A 367 -31.56 3.00 0.96
CA ASN A 367 -32.53 2.53 1.95
C ASN A 367 -32.75 1.01 1.95
N ARG A 368 -32.01 0.24 1.13
CA ARG A 368 -32.15 -1.22 1.04
C ARG A 368 -30.79 -1.90 1.21
N ARG A 369 -30.74 -2.90 2.09
CA ARG A 369 -29.57 -3.77 2.21
C ARG A 369 -29.53 -4.70 1.00
N MET A 370 -28.41 -4.75 0.27
CA MET A 370 -28.23 -5.73 -0.80
C MET A 370 -28.25 -7.15 -0.22
N THR A 371 -28.97 -8.06 -0.88
CA THR A 371 -28.93 -9.49 -0.57
C THR A 371 -27.64 -10.12 -1.12
N TYR A 372 -27.21 -11.27 -0.59
CA TYR A 372 -26.02 -11.98 -1.08
C TYR A 372 -26.11 -12.29 -2.59
N SER A 373 -27.28 -12.72 -3.06
CA SER A 373 -27.53 -12.97 -4.49
C SER A 373 -27.34 -11.71 -5.34
N MET A 374 -27.83 -10.55 -4.89
CA MET A 374 -27.64 -9.28 -5.59
C MET A 374 -26.17 -8.85 -5.59
N MET A 375 -25.45 -9.06 -4.46
CA MET A 375 -24.01 -8.78 -4.40
C MET A 375 -23.24 -9.63 -5.42
N GLN A 376 -23.50 -10.94 -5.44
CA GLN A 376 -22.88 -11.87 -6.37
C GLN A 376 -23.18 -11.49 -7.83
N HIS A 377 -24.45 -11.28 -8.19
CA HIS A 377 -24.82 -10.85 -9.53
C HIS A 377 -24.15 -9.53 -9.95
N THR A 378 -24.06 -8.57 -9.03
CA THR A 378 -23.39 -7.27 -9.28
C THR A 378 -21.90 -7.46 -9.56
N LEU A 379 -21.23 -8.31 -8.78
CA LEU A 379 -19.82 -8.62 -8.96
C LEU A 379 -19.56 -9.44 -10.23
N THR A 380 -20.38 -10.46 -10.51
CA THR A 380 -20.26 -11.30 -11.71
C THR A 380 -20.43 -10.49 -13.00
N ARG A 381 -21.28 -9.46 -12.99
CA ARG A 381 -21.47 -8.55 -14.12
C ARG A 381 -20.48 -7.39 -14.14
N SER A 382 -19.66 -7.24 -13.11
CA SER A 382 -18.59 -6.25 -13.09
C SER A 382 -17.36 -6.79 -13.81
N ASN A 383 -16.58 -5.90 -14.42
CA ASN A 383 -15.31 -6.27 -15.05
C ASN A 383 -14.17 -6.44 -14.02
N VAL A 384 -14.45 -6.49 -12.70
CA VAL A 384 -13.39 -6.54 -11.67
C VAL A 384 -12.54 -7.80 -11.81
N PHE A 385 -13.17 -8.97 -11.96
CA PHE A 385 -12.45 -10.24 -12.14
C PHE A 385 -11.77 -10.30 -13.53
N ASP A 386 -12.49 -9.88 -14.58
CA ASP A 386 -11.98 -9.91 -15.96
C ASP A 386 -10.77 -8.98 -16.15
N SER A 387 -10.80 -7.77 -15.59
CA SER A 387 -9.70 -6.80 -15.67
C SER A 387 -8.40 -7.30 -15.07
N ARG A 388 -8.47 -8.39 -14.29
CA ARG A 388 -7.34 -9.04 -13.65
C ARG A 388 -7.05 -10.42 -14.20
N ASN A 389 -7.71 -10.85 -15.28
CA ASN A 389 -7.62 -12.19 -15.87
C ASN A 389 -7.92 -13.31 -14.86
N ILE A 390 -8.82 -13.05 -13.91
CA ILE A 390 -9.23 -14.06 -12.94
C ILE A 390 -10.40 -14.84 -13.53
N ASP A 391 -10.24 -16.16 -13.64
CA ASP A 391 -11.25 -17.05 -14.19
C ASP A 391 -12.53 -17.00 -13.33
N ASN A 392 -13.55 -16.32 -13.86
CA ASN A 392 -14.86 -16.24 -13.24
C ASN A 392 -15.77 -17.31 -13.82
N LYS A 393 -15.68 -18.54 -13.29
CA LYS A 393 -16.50 -19.68 -13.72
C LYS A 393 -18.01 -19.44 -13.59
N ALA A 394 -18.42 -18.50 -12.74
CA ALA A 394 -19.83 -18.10 -12.59
C ALA A 394 -20.27 -17.06 -13.63
N LYS A 395 -19.35 -16.51 -14.43
CA LYS A 395 -19.67 -15.58 -15.51
C LYS A 395 -20.30 -16.33 -16.67
N VAL A 396 -21.59 -16.10 -16.86
CA VAL A 396 -22.29 -16.53 -18.05
C VAL A 396 -21.96 -15.55 -19.18
N THR A 397 -21.20 -15.98 -20.18
CA THR A 397 -20.98 -15.22 -21.41
C THR A 397 -22.13 -15.44 -22.38
N LYS A 398 -22.29 -14.56 -23.37
CA LYS A 398 -23.29 -14.77 -24.43
C LYS A 398 -23.05 -16.12 -25.12
N ASP A 399 -21.80 -16.45 -25.37
CA ASP A 399 -21.43 -17.69 -26.05
C ASP A 399 -21.67 -18.92 -25.16
N SER A 400 -21.36 -18.86 -23.86
CA SER A 400 -21.67 -19.94 -22.93
C SER A 400 -23.19 -20.10 -22.76
N PHE A 401 -23.93 -19.01 -22.69
CA PHE A 401 -25.39 -19.04 -22.63
C PHE A 401 -26.00 -19.65 -23.89
N VAL A 402 -25.57 -19.24 -25.08
CA VAL A 402 -26.08 -19.77 -26.36
C VAL A 402 -25.69 -21.24 -26.54
N ARG A 403 -24.49 -21.63 -26.11
CA ARG A 403 -24.02 -23.02 -26.14
C ARG A 403 -24.81 -23.92 -25.18
N ASP A 404 -25.01 -23.47 -23.95
CA ASP A 404 -25.56 -24.31 -22.87
C ASP A 404 -27.10 -24.22 -22.81
N TYR A 405 -27.70 -23.14 -23.34
CA TYR A 405 -29.14 -22.91 -23.43
C TYR A 405 -29.61 -22.76 -24.88
N ARG A 406 -29.20 -23.69 -25.76
CA ARG A 406 -29.63 -23.76 -27.19
C ARG A 406 -31.15 -23.67 -27.41
N ALA A 407 -31.97 -23.98 -26.41
CA ALA A 407 -33.43 -23.85 -26.50
C ALA A 407 -33.95 -22.40 -26.39
N ALA A 408 -33.15 -21.44 -25.93
CA ALA A 408 -33.58 -20.05 -25.75
C ALA A 408 -33.50 -19.21 -27.04
N SER A 409 -32.79 -19.66 -28.08
CA SER A 409 -32.71 -18.98 -29.38
C SER A 409 -33.85 -19.33 -30.36
N GLY A 410 -34.77 -20.22 -29.96
CA GLY A 410 -35.84 -20.74 -30.81
C GLY A 410 -37.13 -19.91 -30.88
N ASN A 411 -37.28 -18.82 -30.11
CA ASN A 411 -38.49 -18.00 -30.14
C ASN A 411 -38.20 -16.57 -30.62
N THR A 412 -37.83 -16.45 -31.90
CA THR A 412 -38.21 -15.27 -32.67
C THR A 412 -39.72 -15.32 -32.86
N ARG A 413 -40.48 -14.71 -31.93
CA ARG A 413 -41.88 -14.37 -32.20
C ARG A 413 -41.88 -13.41 -33.38
N LYS A 414 -42.23 -13.91 -34.57
CA LYS A 414 -42.89 -13.10 -35.58
C LYS A 414 -44.27 -12.75 -35.04
N ARG A 415 -44.43 -11.51 -34.56
CA ARG A 415 -45.62 -10.67 -34.79
C ARG A 415 -45.32 -9.25 -34.32
#